data_AF-A0A5D0T968-F1
#
_entry.id   AF-A0A5D0T968-F1
#
_cell.length_a   1.000
_cell.length_b   1.000
_cell.length_c   1.000
_cell.angle_alpha   90.00
_cell.angle_beta   90.00
_cell.angle_gamma   90.00
#
_symmetry.space_group_name_H-M   'P 1'
#
loop_
_entity.id
_entity.type
_entity.pdbx_description
1 polymer ?
#
loop_
_entity_poly.entity_id
_entity_poly.type
_entity_poly.pdbx_seq_one_letter_code
_entity_poly.pdbx_strand_id
1 'polypeptide(L)'
;MTAACLAATILAAQPASVHAEQRHAPAPTPSAPTTAASGSGEHSVTPAQRARMAGEEPLAEAAVRIRTAARAAKAPGFAGVALRDGTVTVYWKGPVPPASRKMIDQESAKVPVVVRPAAHSAEELGRAADEIRRKLSASGDRSVVSIGYPVTGSGITATVTGAGTPAALADAPVPVTLTRSTPKATEPAATASGPGRRTDAPAAPGTARTSSAGGSMGTLAFGDWPNPSRQDDAVPAWGGAHLINSEATGGNRGWQVRDDETDMVVDADVKWHCTSGFPAIFEGTGQELMVQALSCGGPQRQFVDASGDAVNVKSTSIAVVPSSGVSLTVPVGGAEPFLYDGDPWTQVGWQISSWEEPVAGQSVCVSAAGQGSFCGATIGDEVGTESALIQTSQGDSNLTVNMTNLGASYEDGPVHPARRPYVLADGSVCNTFAFMDNTGCWQFAFAPGDMGAAVYTVPAEGDDTGVTIIGMLVHQHDGNGQNPTNYHIVGADQIFAAYPNIDLLTSRNDRP
;
A
#
# COMPACT_ATOMS: atom_id res chain seq x y z
N MET A 1 -27.69 61.79 -20.87
CA MET A 1 -28.48 61.24 -22.00
C MET A 1 -27.52 60.97 -23.14
N THR A 2 -27.05 59.73 -23.27
CA THR A 2 -26.33 59.24 -24.47
C THR A 2 -26.32 57.72 -24.40
N ALA A 3 -26.91 57.11 -25.43
CA ALA A 3 -27.07 55.67 -25.62
C ALA A 3 -25.81 55.06 -26.24
N ALA A 4 -25.53 53.79 -25.94
CA ALA A 4 -24.53 53.00 -26.65
C ALA A 4 -25.11 51.62 -27.04
N CYS A 5 -24.98 51.31 -28.33
CA CYS A 5 -25.58 50.21 -29.05
C CYS A 5 -24.94 48.84 -28.76
N LEU A 6 -25.78 47.80 -28.80
CA LEU A 6 -25.38 46.40 -28.98
C LEU A 6 -24.94 46.14 -30.43
N ALA A 7 -23.88 45.35 -30.61
CA ALA A 7 -23.54 44.71 -31.87
C ALA A 7 -23.67 43.18 -31.71
N ALA A 8 -24.48 42.56 -32.56
CA ALA A 8 -24.66 41.12 -32.66
C ALA A 8 -23.79 40.56 -33.79
N THR A 9 -23.04 39.50 -33.52
CA THR A 9 -22.21 38.79 -34.51
C THR A 9 -22.94 37.51 -34.94
N ILE A 10 -23.19 37.37 -36.24
CA ILE A 10 -23.80 36.18 -36.86
C ILE A 10 -22.65 35.31 -37.40
N LEU A 11 -22.55 34.06 -36.94
CA LEU A 11 -21.63 33.06 -37.48
C LEU A 11 -22.36 32.23 -38.54
N ALA A 12 -21.80 32.17 -39.76
CA ALA A 12 -22.31 31.37 -40.86
C ALA A 12 -21.78 29.93 -40.79
N ALA A 13 -22.67 28.94 -40.85
CA ALA A 13 -22.33 27.52 -40.95
C ALA A 13 -22.07 27.12 -42.42
N GLN A 14 -21.03 26.30 -42.64
CA GLN A 14 -20.74 25.67 -43.93
C GLN A 14 -21.48 24.32 -44.06
N PRO A 15 -21.91 23.90 -45.26
CA PRO A 15 -22.50 22.59 -45.48
C PRO A 15 -21.44 21.49 -45.63
N ALA A 16 -21.67 20.34 -44.98
CA ALA A 16 -20.87 19.14 -45.14
C ALA A 16 -21.24 18.36 -46.41
N SER A 17 -20.20 17.82 -47.07
CA SER A 17 -20.29 17.01 -48.29
C SER A 17 -20.80 15.60 -47.97
N VAL A 18 -21.86 15.17 -48.67
CA VAL A 18 -22.41 13.81 -48.60
C VAL A 18 -21.59 12.90 -49.53
N HIS A 19 -20.92 11.88 -48.98
CA HIS A 19 -20.41 10.76 -49.76
C HIS A 19 -21.46 9.65 -49.82
N ALA A 20 -21.71 9.15 -51.03
CA ALA A 20 -22.69 8.11 -51.30
C ALA A 20 -22.18 6.74 -50.82
N GLU A 21 -22.96 6.10 -49.94
CA GLU A 21 -22.65 4.80 -49.36
C GLU A 21 -23.15 3.65 -50.24
N GLN A 22 -22.28 2.66 -50.39
CA GLN A 22 -22.38 1.52 -51.29
C GLN A 22 -23.24 0.42 -50.64
N ARG A 23 -24.46 0.22 -51.13
CA ARG A 23 -25.43 -0.77 -50.59
C ARG A 23 -24.86 -2.20 -50.62
N HIS A 24 -24.57 -2.76 -49.45
CA HIS A 24 -24.39 -4.21 -49.24
C HIS A 24 -25.72 -4.84 -48.80
N ALA A 25 -25.94 -6.09 -49.22
CA ALA A 25 -27.11 -6.87 -48.87
C ALA A 25 -27.16 -7.17 -47.35
N PRO A 26 -28.36 -7.26 -46.73
CA PRO A 26 -28.48 -7.40 -45.28
C PRO A 26 -28.03 -8.79 -44.82
N ALA A 27 -27.07 -8.81 -43.89
CA ALA A 27 -26.70 -10.00 -43.13
C ALA A 27 -27.86 -10.43 -42.20
N PRO A 28 -27.98 -11.73 -41.88
CA PRO A 28 -28.99 -12.22 -40.95
C PRO A 28 -28.88 -11.50 -39.60
N THR A 29 -30.05 -11.15 -39.04
CA THR A 29 -30.18 -10.42 -37.77
C THR A 29 -29.48 -11.19 -36.65
N PRO A 30 -28.45 -10.61 -35.99
CA PRO A 30 -27.88 -11.21 -34.80
C PRO A 30 -28.98 -11.32 -33.74
N SER A 31 -29.12 -12.49 -33.12
CA SER A 31 -29.94 -12.65 -31.94
C SER A 31 -29.56 -11.55 -30.95
N ALA A 32 -30.55 -10.78 -30.48
CA ALA A 32 -30.35 -9.74 -29.48
C ALA A 32 -29.54 -10.33 -28.32
N PRO A 33 -28.43 -9.70 -27.90
CA PRO A 33 -27.69 -10.17 -26.74
C PRO A 33 -28.66 -10.17 -25.57
N THR A 34 -28.91 -11.34 -25.00
CA THR A 34 -29.52 -11.43 -23.67
C THR A 34 -28.61 -10.63 -22.75
N THR A 35 -29.08 -9.48 -22.29
CA THR A 35 -28.43 -8.66 -21.27
C THR A 35 -28.44 -9.48 -19.99
N ALA A 36 -27.47 -10.37 -19.84
CA ALA A 36 -27.13 -10.91 -18.55
C ALA A 36 -26.78 -9.71 -17.68
N ALA A 37 -27.49 -9.55 -16.57
CA ALA A 37 -27.12 -8.61 -15.53
C ALA A 37 -25.75 -9.02 -14.98
N SER A 38 -24.68 -8.58 -15.66
CA SER A 38 -23.29 -8.64 -15.21
C SER A 38 -23.04 -7.52 -14.19
N GLY A 39 -23.99 -7.33 -13.26
CA GLY A 39 -23.94 -6.26 -12.28
C GLY A 39 -23.32 -6.77 -11.00
N SER A 40 -22.32 -6.04 -10.48
CA SER A 40 -21.80 -6.08 -9.09
C SER A 40 -20.83 -7.20 -8.68
N GLY A 41 -20.28 -7.99 -9.61
CA GLY A 41 -19.34 -9.08 -9.28
C GLY A 41 -17.84 -8.77 -9.39
N GLU A 42 -17.47 -7.59 -9.89
CA GLU A 42 -16.10 -7.32 -10.34
C GLU A 42 -15.18 -6.70 -9.27
N HIS A 43 -15.72 -5.94 -8.32
CA HIS A 43 -14.92 -5.39 -7.20
C HIS A 43 -14.79 -6.39 -6.06
N SER A 44 -13.65 -6.35 -5.35
CA SER A 44 -13.42 -7.20 -4.18
C SER A 44 -14.33 -6.85 -2.98
N VAL A 45 -14.88 -5.63 -2.95
CA VAL A 45 -15.69 -5.10 -1.84
C VAL A 45 -17.15 -5.57 -1.92
N THR A 46 -17.57 -6.42 -0.98
CA THR A 46 -18.97 -6.84 -0.84
C THR A 46 -19.87 -5.67 -0.38
N PRO A 47 -21.18 -5.69 -0.70
CA PRO A 47 -22.13 -4.69 -0.20
C PRO A 47 -22.15 -4.55 1.33
N ALA A 48 -21.95 -5.66 2.07
CA ALA A 48 -21.91 -5.63 3.53
C ALA A 48 -20.62 -4.99 4.07
N GLN A 49 -19.48 -5.15 3.39
CA GLN A 49 -18.24 -4.45 3.76
C GLN A 49 -18.38 -2.95 3.49
N ARG A 50 -18.96 -2.58 2.33
CA ARG A 50 -19.22 -1.20 1.95
C ARG A 50 -20.14 -0.49 2.95
N ALA A 51 -21.27 -1.10 3.29
CA ALA A 51 -22.22 -0.55 4.27
C ALA A 51 -21.59 -0.38 5.67
N ARG A 52 -20.63 -1.23 6.04
CA ARG A 52 -19.91 -1.08 7.31
C ARG A 52 -18.95 0.11 7.29
N MET A 53 -18.09 0.23 6.26
CA MET A 53 -17.17 1.35 6.14
C MET A 53 -17.92 2.68 6.09
N ALA A 54 -19.03 2.72 5.35
CA ALA A 54 -19.98 3.83 5.33
C ALA A 54 -20.55 4.19 6.71
N GLY A 55 -20.95 3.19 7.50
CA GLY A 55 -21.44 3.41 8.86
C GLY A 55 -20.36 3.94 9.81
N GLU A 56 -19.09 3.68 9.53
CA GLU A 56 -17.94 4.15 10.31
C GLU A 56 -17.45 5.55 9.89
N GLU A 57 -17.77 6.02 8.69
CA GLU A 57 -17.29 7.30 8.14
C GLU A 57 -17.57 8.49 9.07
N PRO A 58 -18.80 8.73 9.59
CA PRO A 58 -19.03 9.82 10.53
C PRO A 58 -18.24 9.68 11.84
N LEU A 59 -17.93 8.46 12.27
CA LEU A 59 -17.13 8.18 13.45
C LEU A 59 -15.66 8.51 13.20
N ALA A 60 -15.13 8.08 12.05
CA ALA A 60 -13.76 8.36 11.61
C ALA A 60 -13.53 9.86 11.48
N GLU A 61 -14.43 10.58 10.81
CA GLU A 61 -14.35 12.04 10.70
C GLU A 61 -14.33 12.73 12.08
N ALA A 62 -15.21 12.32 12.99
CA ALA A 62 -15.27 12.87 14.34
C ALA A 62 -13.96 12.58 15.12
N ALA A 63 -13.42 11.37 14.97
CA ALA A 63 -12.15 10.98 15.56
C ALA A 63 -10.99 11.85 15.04
N VAL A 64 -10.91 12.06 13.72
CA VAL A 64 -9.93 12.95 13.08
C VAL A 64 -10.08 14.37 13.62
N ARG A 65 -11.29 14.93 13.64
CA ARG A 65 -11.52 16.30 14.17
C ARG A 65 -11.10 16.44 15.63
N ILE A 66 -11.42 15.48 16.49
CA ILE A 66 -11.01 15.48 17.91
C ILE A 66 -9.48 15.41 18.01
N ARG A 67 -8.83 14.49 17.27
CA ARG A 67 -7.37 14.33 17.28
C ARG A 67 -6.68 15.61 16.80
N THR A 68 -7.11 16.17 15.67
CA THR A 68 -6.55 17.41 15.11
C THR A 68 -6.69 18.56 16.09
N ALA A 69 -7.85 18.73 16.73
CA ALA A 69 -8.05 19.77 17.74
C ALA A 69 -7.13 19.57 18.96
N ALA A 70 -6.98 18.32 19.44
CA ALA A 70 -6.09 18.01 20.55
C ALA A 70 -4.60 18.26 20.22
N ARG A 71 -4.15 17.85 19.02
CA ARG A 71 -2.80 18.10 18.50
C ARG A 71 -2.53 19.61 18.37
N ALA A 72 -3.43 20.35 17.71
CA ALA A 72 -3.30 21.80 17.52
C ALA A 72 -3.24 22.58 18.85
N ALA A 73 -4.05 22.16 19.83
CA ALA A 73 -4.04 22.76 21.16
C ALA A 73 -2.86 22.31 22.03
N LYS A 74 -2.04 21.36 21.58
CA LYS A 74 -1.03 20.66 22.40
C LYS A 74 -1.64 20.21 23.74
N ALA A 75 -2.82 19.61 23.67
CA ALA A 75 -3.67 19.39 24.82
C ALA A 75 -3.00 18.40 25.81
N PRO A 76 -2.68 18.82 27.05
CA PRO A 76 -1.99 17.97 28.00
C PRO A 76 -2.86 16.76 28.36
N GLY A 77 -2.24 15.58 28.40
CA GLY A 77 -2.90 14.34 28.77
C GLY A 77 -3.56 13.58 27.61
N PHE A 78 -3.70 14.16 26.41
CA PHE A 78 -4.26 13.43 25.28
C PHE A 78 -3.38 12.20 24.93
N ALA A 79 -3.97 11.01 24.89
CA ALA A 79 -3.29 9.74 24.58
C ALA A 79 -3.60 9.24 23.17
N GLY A 80 -4.84 9.39 22.71
CA GLY A 80 -5.23 9.00 21.36
C GLY A 80 -6.74 8.89 21.17
N VAL A 81 -7.15 8.51 19.96
CA VAL A 81 -8.56 8.26 19.60
C VAL A 81 -8.63 6.96 18.80
N ALA A 82 -9.65 6.15 19.06
CA ALA A 82 -9.94 4.92 18.33
C ALA A 82 -11.45 4.77 18.07
N LEU A 83 -11.81 3.98 17.07
CA LEU A 83 -13.15 3.47 16.84
C LEU A 83 -13.29 2.11 17.54
N ARG A 84 -14.27 1.97 18.43
CA ARG A 84 -14.55 0.73 19.16
C ARG A 84 -16.04 0.55 19.29
N ASP A 85 -16.56 -0.61 18.88
CA ASP A 85 -17.96 -0.98 19.07
C ASP A 85 -18.95 0.11 18.60
N GLY A 86 -18.69 0.71 17.42
CA GLY A 86 -19.50 1.79 16.86
C GLY A 86 -19.42 3.13 17.63
N THR A 87 -18.37 3.33 18.42
CA THR A 87 -18.17 4.50 19.27
C THR A 87 -16.77 5.08 19.06
N VAL A 88 -16.66 6.41 19.05
CA VAL A 88 -15.36 7.10 19.13
C VAL A 88 -14.88 7.08 20.58
N THR A 89 -13.81 6.34 20.85
CA THR A 89 -13.18 6.28 22.17
C THR A 89 -11.97 7.20 22.23
N VAL A 90 -12.03 8.22 23.08
CA VAL A 90 -10.94 9.17 23.32
C VAL A 90 -10.21 8.78 24.61
N TYR A 91 -8.90 8.55 24.52
CA TYR A 91 -8.07 8.20 25.67
C TYR A 91 -7.35 9.44 26.22
N TRP A 92 -7.49 9.67 27.53
CA TRP A 92 -6.95 10.86 28.18
C TRP A 92 -6.37 10.57 29.56
N LYS A 93 -5.14 11.03 29.80
CA LYS A 93 -4.48 11.01 31.11
C LYS A 93 -4.92 12.21 31.94
N GLY A 94 -5.56 11.95 33.07
CA GLY A 94 -6.04 13.00 33.97
C GLY A 94 -7.29 13.72 33.46
N PRO A 95 -7.64 14.89 34.03
CA PRO A 95 -8.84 15.63 33.63
C PRO A 95 -8.70 16.21 32.22
N VAL A 96 -9.77 16.09 31.42
CA VAL A 96 -9.82 16.68 30.07
C VAL A 96 -9.87 18.22 30.18
N PRO A 97 -8.94 18.97 29.56
CA PRO A 97 -8.96 20.43 29.56
C PRO A 97 -10.27 21.00 28.98
N PRO A 98 -10.78 22.14 29.47
CA PRO A 98 -12.06 22.70 29.03
C PRO A 98 -12.19 22.91 27.51
N ALA A 99 -11.11 23.32 26.85
CA ALA A 99 -11.10 23.51 25.40
C ALA A 99 -11.33 22.19 24.64
N SER A 100 -10.64 21.13 25.05
CA SER A 100 -10.79 19.79 24.47
C SER A 100 -12.13 19.15 24.85
N ARG A 101 -12.61 19.37 26.07
CA ARG A 101 -13.95 18.96 26.52
C ARG A 101 -15.01 19.55 25.60
N LYS A 102 -14.96 20.86 25.34
CA LYS A 102 -15.91 21.52 24.44
C LYS A 102 -15.94 20.88 23.06
N MET A 103 -14.79 20.56 22.48
CA MET A 103 -14.71 19.90 21.17
C MET A 103 -15.29 18.47 21.22
N ILE A 104 -14.94 17.69 22.24
CA ILE A 104 -15.49 16.34 22.45
C ILE A 104 -17.02 16.41 22.60
N ASP A 105 -17.53 17.38 23.38
CA ASP A 105 -18.97 17.56 23.59
C ASP A 105 -19.67 17.92 22.26
N GLN A 106 -19.05 18.77 21.44
CA GLN A 106 -19.56 19.14 20.10
C GLN A 106 -19.67 17.94 19.15
N GLU A 107 -18.70 17.04 19.16
CA GLU A 107 -18.75 15.82 18.35
C GLU A 107 -19.68 14.75 18.96
N SER A 108 -19.76 14.67 20.29
CA SER A 108 -20.66 13.75 21.00
C SER A 108 -22.14 14.04 20.73
N ALA A 109 -22.46 15.26 20.32
CA ALA A 109 -23.81 15.63 19.88
C ALA A 109 -24.18 15.05 18.49
N LYS A 110 -23.18 14.59 17.72
CA LYS A 110 -23.35 14.06 16.36
C LYS A 110 -23.21 12.54 16.32
N VAL A 111 -22.23 12.00 17.05
CA VAL A 111 -21.90 10.57 17.08
C VAL A 111 -21.63 10.08 18.51
N PRO A 112 -21.72 8.78 18.80
CA PRO A 112 -21.33 8.25 20.10
C PRO A 112 -19.84 8.49 20.38
N VAL A 113 -19.54 9.26 21.44
CA VAL A 113 -18.18 9.52 21.90
C VAL A 113 -18.06 9.15 23.38
N VAL A 114 -17.04 8.38 23.74
CA VAL A 114 -16.71 8.00 25.12
C VAL A 114 -15.29 8.41 25.44
N VAL A 115 -15.09 9.00 26.62
CA VAL A 115 -13.74 9.30 27.12
C VAL A 115 -13.32 8.26 28.14
N ARG A 116 -12.15 7.66 27.91
CA ARG A 116 -11.54 6.66 28.79
C ARG A 116 -10.26 7.21 29.42
N PRO A 117 -9.97 6.85 30.68
CA PRO A 117 -8.70 7.21 31.29
C PRO A 117 -7.54 6.50 30.59
N ALA A 118 -6.41 7.18 30.45
CA ALA A 118 -5.14 6.64 29.99
C ALA A 118 -4.08 6.73 31.10
N ALA A 119 -3.14 5.78 31.14
CA ALA A 119 -2.03 5.82 32.09
C ALA A 119 -0.97 6.86 31.67
N HIS A 120 -0.70 6.94 30.37
CA HIS A 120 0.29 7.83 29.76
C HIS A 120 -0.34 8.67 28.65
N SER A 121 0.15 9.90 28.45
CA SER A 121 -0.23 10.71 27.29
C SER A 121 0.62 10.32 26.06
N ALA A 122 0.15 10.68 24.86
CA ALA A 122 0.89 10.46 23.61
C ALA A 122 2.25 11.18 23.65
N GLU A 123 2.32 12.37 24.27
CA GLU A 123 3.55 13.13 24.43
C GLU A 123 4.56 12.41 25.35
N GLU A 124 4.09 11.79 26.42
CA GLU A 124 4.96 11.01 27.33
C GLU A 124 5.50 9.76 26.64
N LEU A 125 4.63 9.04 25.93
CA LEU A 125 4.99 7.84 25.18
C LEU A 125 5.93 8.17 24.01
N GLY A 126 5.67 9.23 23.26
CA GLY A 126 6.55 9.71 22.20
C GLY A 126 7.94 10.06 22.72
N ARG A 127 8.04 10.79 23.84
CA ARG A 127 9.34 11.09 24.48
C ARG A 127 10.08 9.84 24.93
N ALA A 128 9.37 8.85 25.50
CA ALA A 128 9.95 7.58 25.90
C ALA A 128 10.46 6.79 24.69
N ALA A 129 9.66 6.70 23.62
CA ALA A 129 10.07 6.07 22.36
C ALA A 129 11.32 6.72 21.80
N ASP A 130 11.37 8.05 21.71
CA ASP A 130 12.55 8.78 21.21
C ASP A 130 13.79 8.56 22.06
N GLU A 131 13.64 8.46 23.38
CA GLU A 131 14.75 8.13 24.27
C GLU A 131 15.29 6.72 24.02
N ILE A 132 14.39 5.72 23.90
CA ILE A 132 14.76 4.35 23.56
C ILE A 132 15.52 4.34 22.23
N ARG A 133 14.98 5.00 21.19
CA ARG A 133 15.61 5.08 19.87
C ARG A 133 17.01 5.70 19.92
N ARG A 134 17.18 6.80 20.66
CA ARG A 134 18.50 7.42 20.86
C ARG A 134 19.49 6.44 21.53
N LYS A 135 19.05 5.72 22.57
CA LYS A 135 19.88 4.73 23.28
C LYS A 135 20.27 3.55 22.39
N LEU A 136 19.34 3.02 21.60
CA LEU A 136 19.61 1.95 20.63
C LEU A 136 20.60 2.41 19.56
N SER A 137 20.38 3.60 18.99
CA SER A 137 21.30 4.17 18.00
C SER A 137 22.70 4.41 18.56
N ALA A 138 22.82 4.87 19.82
CA ALA A 138 24.11 5.11 20.46
C ALA A 138 24.87 3.82 20.80
N SER A 139 24.14 2.74 21.11
CA SER A 139 24.73 1.42 21.40
C SER A 139 25.01 0.59 20.14
N GLY A 140 24.44 0.97 19.00
CA GLY A 140 24.46 0.17 17.78
C GLY A 140 23.61 -1.11 17.89
N ASP A 141 22.71 -1.19 18.86
CA ASP A 141 21.84 -2.34 19.06
C ASP A 141 20.78 -2.39 17.94
N ARG A 142 20.81 -3.48 17.17
CA ARG A 142 19.90 -3.77 16.05
C ARG A 142 18.87 -4.84 16.40
N SER A 143 18.79 -5.25 17.67
CA SER A 143 17.84 -6.28 18.09
C SER A 143 16.42 -5.75 18.25
N VAL A 144 16.20 -4.43 18.37
CA VAL A 144 14.85 -3.85 18.35
C VAL A 144 14.46 -3.50 16.92
N VAL A 145 13.37 -4.10 16.46
CA VAL A 145 12.85 -3.99 15.09
C VAL A 145 11.88 -2.82 14.98
N SER A 146 10.93 -2.75 15.92
CA SER A 146 9.93 -1.69 15.94
C SER A 146 9.70 -1.18 17.35
N ILE A 147 9.30 0.10 17.43
CA ILE A 147 8.87 0.77 18.65
C ILE A 147 7.60 1.56 18.31
N GLY A 148 6.50 1.17 18.93
CA GLY A 148 5.19 1.80 18.82
C GLY A 148 4.60 2.09 20.20
N TYR A 149 3.43 2.75 20.22
CA TYR A 149 2.64 2.86 21.44
C TYR A 149 1.15 2.96 21.12
N PRO A 150 0.32 2.09 21.71
CA PRO A 150 -1.11 2.09 21.40
C PRO A 150 -1.78 3.40 21.83
N VAL A 151 -2.75 3.85 21.04
CA VAL A 151 -3.60 5.04 21.33
C VAL A 151 -4.33 4.97 22.67
N THR A 152 -4.39 3.79 23.29
CA THR A 152 -4.93 3.57 24.64
C THR A 152 -4.08 4.22 25.75
N GLY A 153 -2.83 4.54 25.45
CA GLY A 153 -1.90 5.14 26.40
C GLY A 153 -1.36 4.16 27.45
N SER A 154 -1.31 2.85 27.13
CA SER A 154 -0.93 1.79 28.08
C SER A 154 0.58 1.62 28.28
N GLY A 155 1.41 2.09 27.34
CA GLY A 155 2.87 1.93 27.40
C GLY A 155 3.49 1.92 26.00
N ILE A 156 4.71 1.43 25.90
CA ILE A 156 5.44 1.19 24.65
C ILE A 156 5.28 -0.28 24.26
N THR A 157 5.07 -0.54 22.98
CA THR A 157 5.23 -1.85 22.37
C THR A 157 6.57 -1.87 21.63
N ALA A 158 7.36 -2.92 21.84
CA ALA A 158 8.64 -3.07 21.16
C ALA A 158 8.78 -4.50 20.63
N THR A 159 9.03 -4.62 19.33
CA THR A 159 9.35 -5.91 18.72
C THR A 159 10.85 -6.13 18.75
N VAL A 160 11.28 -7.26 19.30
CA VAL A 160 12.70 -7.59 19.44
C VAL A 160 13.04 -8.91 18.75
N THR A 161 14.23 -8.98 18.16
CA THR A 161 14.86 -10.21 17.67
C THR A 161 15.74 -10.83 18.76
N GLY A 162 15.65 -12.16 18.89
CA GLY A 162 16.45 -12.91 19.85
C GLY A 162 15.86 -12.95 21.26
N ALA A 163 16.65 -13.50 22.20
CA ALA A 163 16.19 -13.81 23.55
C ALA A 163 16.49 -12.71 24.59
N GLY A 164 17.42 -11.80 24.30
CA GLY A 164 17.79 -10.72 25.20
C GLY A 164 16.78 -9.57 25.15
N THR A 165 16.55 -8.90 26.27
CA THR A 165 15.89 -7.59 26.29
C THR A 165 16.97 -6.51 26.27
N PRO A 166 17.00 -5.64 25.26
CA PRO A 166 17.90 -4.51 25.20
C PRO A 166 17.82 -3.63 26.44
N ALA A 167 18.97 -3.20 26.97
CA ALA A 167 19.03 -2.32 28.14
C ALA A 167 18.23 -1.03 27.92
N ALA A 168 18.24 -0.51 26.68
CA ALA A 168 17.45 0.66 26.29
C ALA A 168 15.93 0.51 26.57
N LEU A 169 15.39 -0.71 26.44
CA LEU A 169 13.98 -1.01 26.74
C LEU A 169 13.74 -1.22 28.24
N ALA A 170 14.71 -1.81 28.95
CA ALA A 170 14.61 -2.05 30.39
C ALA A 170 14.59 -0.74 31.21
N ASP A 171 15.29 0.29 30.72
CA ASP A 171 15.43 1.59 31.38
C ASP A 171 14.36 2.61 30.95
N ALA A 172 13.29 2.17 30.25
CA ALA A 172 12.26 3.07 29.75
C ALA A 172 11.43 3.68 30.92
N PRO A 173 11.04 4.96 30.84
CA PRO A 173 10.26 5.62 31.90
C PRO A 173 8.77 5.23 31.91
N VAL A 174 8.34 4.38 30.99
CA VAL A 174 6.97 3.87 30.84
C VAL A 174 7.01 2.35 30.66
N PRO A 175 5.93 1.61 30.98
CA PRO A 175 5.88 0.17 30.76
C PRO A 175 6.18 -0.20 29.30
N VAL A 176 7.02 -1.22 29.11
CA VAL A 176 7.35 -1.77 27.78
C VAL A 176 6.78 -3.18 27.67
N THR A 177 5.96 -3.42 26.67
CA THR A 177 5.50 -4.75 26.26
C THR A 177 6.41 -5.23 25.13
N LEU A 178 7.03 -6.39 25.32
CA LEU A 178 7.94 -6.98 24.34
C LEU A 178 7.21 -8.02 23.50
N THR A 179 7.19 -7.79 22.19
CA THR A 179 6.81 -8.81 21.22
C THR A 179 8.10 -9.46 20.72
N ARG A 180 8.24 -10.77 20.92
CA ARG A 180 9.44 -11.49 20.50
C ARG A 180 9.19 -12.14 19.16
N SER A 181 9.92 -11.66 18.17
CA SER A 181 9.94 -12.28 16.87
C SER A 181 10.87 -13.50 16.92
N THR A 182 10.31 -14.71 16.91
CA THR A 182 11.11 -15.92 16.69
C THR A 182 11.66 -15.91 15.26
N PRO A 183 12.99 -15.93 15.05
CA PRO A 183 13.53 -16.10 13.71
C PRO A 183 12.96 -17.40 13.14
N LYS A 184 12.21 -17.31 12.04
CA LYS A 184 11.81 -18.51 11.32
C LYS A 184 13.10 -19.18 10.86
N ALA A 185 13.30 -20.43 11.28
CA ALA A 185 14.46 -21.19 10.85
C ALA A 185 14.51 -21.15 9.33
N THR A 186 15.50 -20.47 8.77
CA THR A 186 15.70 -20.44 7.32
C THR A 186 15.95 -21.87 6.91
N GLU A 187 15.04 -22.45 6.12
CA GLU A 187 15.27 -23.75 5.54
C GLU A 187 16.59 -23.67 4.76
N PRO A 188 17.59 -24.52 5.08
CA PRO A 188 18.87 -24.45 4.42
C PRO A 188 18.63 -24.62 2.92
N ALA A 189 19.02 -23.59 2.16
CA ALA A 189 18.83 -23.55 0.71
C ALA A 189 19.24 -24.90 0.13
N ALA A 190 18.25 -25.65 -0.38
CA ALA A 190 18.52 -26.92 -1.03
C ALA A 190 19.57 -26.67 -2.10
N THR A 191 20.76 -27.22 -1.91
CA THR A 191 21.85 -27.19 -2.87
C THR A 191 21.29 -27.60 -4.22
N ALA A 192 21.16 -26.64 -5.13
CA ALA A 192 20.78 -26.90 -6.50
C ALA A 192 21.79 -27.90 -7.07
N SER A 193 21.37 -29.15 -7.20
CA SER A 193 22.11 -30.18 -7.90
C SER A 193 22.36 -29.67 -9.32
N GLY A 194 23.61 -29.29 -9.60
CA GLY A 194 23.98 -28.69 -10.88
C GLY A 194 23.64 -29.59 -12.08
N PRO A 195 23.28 -29.02 -13.24
CA PRO A 195 23.02 -29.82 -14.42
C PRO A 195 24.30 -30.52 -14.86
N GLY A 196 24.18 -31.84 -15.03
CA GLY A 196 25.25 -32.69 -15.52
C GLY A 196 25.85 -32.18 -16.82
N ARG A 197 27.18 -32.06 -16.80
CA ARG A 197 28.08 -31.82 -17.93
C ARG A 197 27.77 -32.81 -19.06
N ARG A 198 27.04 -32.38 -20.09
CA ARG A 198 27.02 -33.07 -21.39
C ARG A 198 28.32 -32.74 -22.11
N THR A 199 29.12 -33.76 -22.36
CA THR A 199 30.34 -33.69 -23.16
C THR A 199 30.00 -33.52 -24.64
N ASP A 200 30.75 -32.62 -25.29
CA ASP A 200 30.62 -32.18 -26.67
C ASP A 200 30.81 -33.29 -27.73
N ALA A 201 30.09 -33.17 -28.84
CA ALA A 201 30.44 -33.74 -30.14
C ALA A 201 30.65 -32.60 -31.15
N PRO A 202 31.65 -32.66 -32.05
CA PRO A 202 32.09 -31.50 -32.83
C PRO A 202 31.26 -31.31 -34.10
N ALA A 203 30.81 -30.08 -34.35
CA ALA A 203 30.29 -29.64 -35.64
C ALA A 203 31.34 -28.80 -36.41
N ALA A 204 31.28 -28.93 -37.74
CA ALA A 204 32.22 -28.50 -38.76
C ALA A 204 32.41 -26.96 -38.90
N PRO A 205 33.47 -26.49 -39.60
CA PRO A 205 33.85 -25.09 -39.65
C PRO A 205 33.10 -24.32 -40.74
N GLY A 206 32.56 -23.15 -40.40
CA GLY A 206 31.88 -22.29 -41.36
C GLY A 206 31.76 -20.84 -40.93
N THR A 207 32.63 -20.00 -41.50
CA THR A 207 32.51 -18.55 -41.75
C THR A 207 32.47 -17.57 -40.56
N ALA A 208 33.55 -16.79 -40.51
CA ALA A 208 33.71 -15.57 -39.73
C ALA A 208 32.75 -14.46 -40.17
N ARG A 209 32.13 -13.79 -39.18
CA ARG A 209 31.77 -12.36 -39.25
C ARG A 209 32.15 -11.69 -37.94
N THR A 210 32.93 -10.63 -38.08
CA THR A 210 33.25 -9.64 -37.05
C THR A 210 32.03 -8.78 -36.73
N SER A 211 31.69 -8.60 -35.46
CA SER A 211 31.34 -7.30 -34.88
C SER A 211 31.15 -7.39 -33.36
N SER A 212 31.73 -6.41 -32.70
CA SER A 212 31.59 -6.03 -31.30
C SER A 212 30.22 -5.44 -31.01
N ALA A 213 29.53 -5.89 -29.95
CA ALA A 213 28.56 -5.11 -29.17
C ALA A 213 28.15 -5.89 -27.90
N GLY A 214 27.87 -5.17 -26.81
CA GLY A 214 27.57 -5.70 -25.48
C GLY A 214 26.30 -6.55 -25.42
N GLY A 215 26.26 -7.44 -24.43
CA GLY A 215 25.16 -8.37 -24.19
C GLY A 215 23.85 -7.62 -23.92
N SER A 216 22.94 -7.68 -24.88
CA SER A 216 21.54 -7.36 -24.70
C SER A 216 20.90 -8.39 -23.78
N MET A 217 20.10 -7.93 -22.83
CA MET A 217 19.10 -8.74 -22.15
C MET A 217 18.27 -9.46 -23.21
N GLY A 218 18.13 -10.78 -23.08
CA GLY A 218 17.20 -11.54 -23.89
C GLY A 218 15.79 -11.13 -23.50
N THR A 219 15.16 -10.34 -24.35
CA THR A 219 13.71 -10.15 -24.36
C THR A 219 13.10 -11.51 -24.64
N LEU A 220 12.64 -12.21 -23.60
CA LEU A 220 11.71 -13.33 -23.79
C LEU A 220 10.39 -12.67 -24.17
N ALA A 221 10.17 -12.53 -25.48
CA ALA A 221 8.88 -12.15 -26.02
C ALA A 221 7.91 -13.32 -25.76
N PHE A 222 7.25 -13.29 -24.61
CA PHE A 222 6.01 -14.04 -24.40
C PHE A 222 4.93 -13.42 -25.29
N GLY A 223 4.01 -14.25 -25.79
CA GLY A 223 3.02 -13.88 -26.80
C GLY A 223 2.11 -12.71 -26.39
N ASP A 224 1.30 -12.23 -27.32
CA ASP A 224 0.32 -11.17 -27.11
C ASP A 224 -0.49 -11.43 -25.82
N TRP A 225 -0.18 -10.69 -24.74
CA TRP A 225 -0.85 -10.76 -23.45
C TRP A 225 -2.32 -10.35 -23.64
N PRO A 226 -3.29 -11.28 -23.46
CA PRO A 226 -4.69 -10.99 -23.75
C PRO A 226 -5.35 -10.35 -22.52
N ASN A 227 -5.11 -9.05 -22.34
CA ASN A 227 -5.93 -8.04 -21.66
C ASN A 227 -5.01 -7.11 -20.86
N PRO A 228 -5.28 -5.79 -20.90
CA PRO A 228 -4.65 -4.86 -19.96
C PRO A 228 -4.91 -5.39 -18.53
N SER A 229 -3.95 -5.35 -17.62
CA SER A 229 -4.10 -5.88 -16.27
C SER A 229 -3.27 -5.08 -15.27
N ARG A 230 -3.48 -5.31 -13.97
CA ARG A 230 -2.58 -4.81 -12.90
C ARG A 230 -1.10 -5.14 -13.16
N GLN A 231 -0.78 -6.05 -14.07
CA GLN A 231 0.54 -6.63 -14.28
C GLN A 231 1.35 -5.98 -15.40
N ASP A 232 0.67 -5.37 -16.38
CA ASP A 232 1.28 -4.83 -17.58
C ASP A 232 0.86 -3.38 -17.87
N ASP A 233 -0.13 -2.84 -17.17
CA ASP A 233 -0.51 -1.42 -17.25
C ASP A 233 -0.05 -0.63 -16.03
N ALA A 234 1.25 -0.43 -15.93
CA ALA A 234 1.82 0.48 -14.94
C ALA A 234 2.02 1.91 -15.49
N VAL A 235 1.58 2.15 -16.73
CA VAL A 235 1.68 3.44 -17.43
C VAL A 235 0.31 3.83 -18.02
N PRO A 236 -0.33 4.91 -17.53
CA PRO A 236 0.13 5.79 -16.45
C PRO A 236 0.15 5.08 -15.10
N ALA A 237 0.88 5.64 -14.13
CA ALA A 237 0.99 5.01 -12.83
C ALA A 237 -0.35 5.04 -12.09
N TRP A 238 -0.92 3.85 -11.91
CA TRP A 238 -2.08 3.59 -11.05
C TRP A 238 -1.63 3.02 -9.73
N GLY A 239 -2.45 3.18 -8.69
CA GLY A 239 -2.22 2.50 -7.42
C GLY A 239 -2.62 1.03 -7.46
N GLY A 240 -1.88 0.17 -6.77
CA GLY A 240 -2.17 -1.27 -6.72
C GLY A 240 -1.66 -2.08 -7.92
N ALA A 241 -0.92 -1.43 -8.83
CA ALA A 241 -0.28 -2.03 -9.98
C ALA A 241 1.05 -2.69 -9.59
N HIS A 242 1.50 -3.60 -10.43
CA HIS A 242 2.72 -4.35 -10.20
C HIS A 242 3.95 -3.61 -10.73
N LEU A 243 4.99 -3.52 -9.90
CA LEU A 243 6.27 -2.90 -10.25
C LEU A 243 7.43 -3.83 -9.90
N ILE A 244 8.45 -3.85 -10.75
CA ILE A 244 9.67 -4.62 -10.56
C ILE A 244 10.83 -3.66 -10.40
N ASN A 245 11.55 -3.72 -9.28
CA ASN A 245 12.82 -3.01 -9.16
C ASN A 245 13.89 -3.74 -9.99
N SER A 246 14.08 -3.28 -11.23
CA SER A 246 15.00 -3.88 -12.20
C SER A 246 16.48 -3.84 -11.78
N GLU A 247 16.84 -3.00 -10.80
CA GLU A 247 18.21 -2.87 -10.30
C GLU A 247 18.46 -3.66 -9.02
N ALA A 248 17.42 -4.21 -8.40
CA ALA A 248 17.57 -4.97 -7.19
C ALA A 248 18.29 -6.30 -7.49
N THR A 249 19.23 -6.67 -6.62
CA THR A 249 19.97 -7.94 -6.74
C THR A 249 19.31 -8.98 -5.84
N GLY A 250 18.96 -10.13 -6.42
CA GLY A 250 18.13 -11.14 -5.76
C GLY A 250 16.63 -10.88 -5.94
N GLY A 251 15.81 -11.71 -5.30
CA GLY A 251 14.38 -11.55 -5.40
C GLY A 251 13.58 -12.50 -4.55
N ASN A 252 12.29 -12.36 -4.70
CA ASN A 252 11.32 -12.85 -3.74
C ASN A 252 10.53 -14.05 -4.27
N ARG A 253 10.87 -14.55 -5.47
CA ARG A 253 10.14 -15.60 -6.21
C ARG A 253 8.63 -15.38 -6.17
N GLY A 254 8.22 -14.12 -6.04
CA GLY A 254 6.89 -13.75 -5.56
C GLY A 254 5.97 -13.38 -6.68
N TRP A 255 6.51 -13.16 -7.88
CA TRP A 255 5.69 -12.93 -9.05
C TRP A 255 5.44 -14.21 -9.78
N GLN A 256 4.16 -14.50 -9.94
CA GLN A 256 3.71 -15.66 -10.66
C GLN A 256 2.96 -15.17 -11.90
N VAL A 257 3.27 -15.75 -13.05
CA VAL A 257 2.53 -15.54 -14.29
C VAL A 257 1.68 -16.77 -14.58
N ARG A 258 0.53 -16.55 -15.20
CA ARG A 258 -0.24 -17.65 -15.78
C ARG A 258 0.38 -18.00 -17.12
N ASP A 259 0.87 -19.23 -17.24
CA ASP A 259 1.43 -19.76 -18.48
C ASP A 259 0.29 -20.05 -19.46
N ASP A 260 0.30 -19.40 -20.62
CA ASP A 260 -0.80 -19.47 -21.61
C ASP A 260 -1.00 -20.87 -22.20
N GLU A 261 0.06 -21.69 -22.27
CA GLU A 261 -0.01 -23.04 -22.85
C GLU A 261 -0.60 -24.05 -21.86
N THR A 262 -0.30 -23.90 -20.58
CA THR A 262 -0.62 -24.87 -19.54
C THR A 262 -1.71 -24.40 -18.57
N ASP A 263 -2.08 -23.12 -18.62
CA ASP A 263 -2.95 -22.44 -17.66
C ASP A 263 -2.44 -22.52 -16.20
N MET A 264 -1.16 -22.86 -16.02
CA MET A 264 -0.54 -22.99 -14.70
C MET A 264 0.08 -21.67 -14.25
N VAL A 265 0.02 -21.42 -12.95
CA VAL A 265 0.69 -20.28 -12.31
C VAL A 265 2.14 -20.66 -12.01
N VAL A 266 3.11 -19.96 -12.62
CA VAL A 266 4.56 -20.24 -12.52
C VAL A 266 5.33 -18.99 -12.11
N ASP A 267 6.43 -19.13 -11.36
CA ASP A 267 7.27 -17.99 -10.98
C ASP A 267 7.90 -17.35 -12.24
N ALA A 268 7.62 -16.07 -12.48
CA ALA A 268 8.06 -15.39 -13.71
C ALA A 268 9.53 -14.99 -13.65
N ASP A 269 9.99 -14.52 -12.49
CA ASP A 269 11.40 -14.19 -12.29
C ASP A 269 11.83 -14.27 -10.81
N VAL A 270 13.10 -13.93 -10.58
CA VAL A 270 13.75 -13.93 -9.26
C VAL A 270 14.13 -12.52 -8.82
N LYS A 271 13.38 -11.50 -9.21
CA LYS A 271 13.57 -10.09 -8.86
C LYS A 271 12.66 -9.67 -7.71
N TRP A 272 12.79 -8.41 -7.32
CA TRP A 272 11.98 -7.78 -6.30
C TRP A 272 10.75 -7.13 -6.93
N HIS A 273 9.60 -7.67 -6.53
CA HIS A 273 8.29 -7.20 -6.94
C HIS A 273 7.69 -6.31 -5.86
N CYS A 274 6.91 -5.35 -6.29
CA CYS A 274 6.30 -4.32 -5.48
C CYS A 274 4.90 -3.99 -5.98
N THR A 275 4.11 -3.42 -5.08
CA THR A 275 2.85 -2.79 -5.42
C THR A 275 3.09 -1.29 -5.53
N SER A 276 2.69 -0.70 -6.65
CA SER A 276 2.61 0.74 -6.80
C SER A 276 1.67 1.30 -5.75
N GLY A 277 2.02 2.43 -5.14
CA GLY A 277 1.19 2.98 -4.09
C GLY A 277 -0.01 3.73 -4.62
N PHE A 278 0.12 5.05 -4.71
CA PHE A 278 -0.94 5.92 -5.19
C PHE A 278 -0.35 7.23 -5.68
N PRO A 279 -1.06 7.92 -6.57
CA PRO A 279 -0.55 9.12 -7.21
C PRO A 279 -0.60 10.35 -6.29
N ALA A 280 0.31 11.27 -6.53
CA ALA A 280 0.40 12.58 -5.90
C ALA A 280 0.84 13.63 -6.92
N ILE A 281 0.70 14.90 -6.59
CA ILE A 281 1.21 16.02 -7.39
C ILE A 281 2.17 16.82 -6.52
N PHE A 282 3.33 17.20 -7.07
CA PHE A 282 4.22 18.15 -6.41
C PHE A 282 3.67 19.58 -6.53
N GLU A 283 3.38 20.21 -5.39
CA GLU A 283 2.93 21.58 -5.32
C GLU A 283 3.93 22.54 -5.98
N GLY A 284 3.40 23.50 -6.74
CA GLY A 284 4.20 24.52 -7.42
C GLY A 284 4.71 24.13 -8.81
N THR A 285 5.08 22.86 -9.04
CA THR A 285 5.45 22.39 -10.39
C THR A 285 4.30 21.72 -11.12
N GLY A 286 3.34 21.14 -10.39
CA GLY A 286 2.31 20.29 -10.98
C GLY A 286 2.86 18.95 -11.47
N GLN A 287 4.09 18.58 -11.08
CA GLN A 287 4.68 17.31 -11.48
C GLN A 287 3.93 16.17 -10.80
N GLU A 288 3.39 15.26 -11.60
CA GLU A 288 2.82 14.01 -11.11
C GLU A 288 3.92 13.10 -10.53
N LEU A 289 3.57 12.47 -9.43
CA LEU A 289 4.42 11.60 -8.64
C LEU A 289 3.63 10.35 -8.26
N MET A 290 4.35 9.30 -7.94
CA MET A 290 3.79 8.10 -7.32
C MET A 290 4.42 7.95 -5.94
N VAL A 291 3.58 7.82 -4.92
CA VAL A 291 4.01 7.39 -3.59
C VAL A 291 4.18 5.88 -3.63
N GLN A 292 5.27 5.36 -3.07
CA GLN A 292 5.53 3.92 -2.97
C GLN A 292 6.26 3.59 -1.67
N ALA A 293 6.37 2.32 -1.31
CA ALA A 293 7.15 1.92 -0.15
C ALA A 293 8.65 2.15 -0.41
N LEU A 294 9.36 2.77 0.52
CA LEU A 294 10.81 2.98 0.40
C LEU A 294 11.59 1.65 0.32
N SER A 295 11.03 0.57 0.89
CA SER A 295 11.58 -0.78 0.78
C SER A 295 11.62 -1.30 -0.66
N CYS A 296 10.76 -0.79 -1.55
CA CYS A 296 10.81 -1.10 -2.98
C CYS A 296 11.97 -0.43 -3.70
N GLY A 297 12.40 0.74 -3.21
CA GLY A 297 13.48 1.54 -3.77
C GLY A 297 13.20 3.04 -3.68
N GLY A 298 14.24 3.85 -3.82
CA GLY A 298 14.13 5.30 -3.94
C GLY A 298 13.94 5.80 -5.38
N PRO A 299 13.75 7.13 -5.58
CA PRO A 299 13.58 7.78 -6.90
C PRO A 299 14.71 7.53 -7.90
N GLN A 300 15.90 7.18 -7.43
CA GLN A 300 17.08 6.87 -8.23
C GLN A 300 17.03 5.48 -8.90
N ARG A 301 16.09 4.62 -8.50
CA ARG A 301 15.95 3.26 -9.00
C ARG A 301 15.07 3.21 -10.25
N GLN A 302 15.35 2.23 -11.12
CA GLN A 302 14.48 1.92 -12.26
C GLN A 302 13.46 0.85 -11.85
N PHE A 303 12.21 1.23 -11.90
CA PHE A 303 11.08 0.33 -11.89
C PHE A 303 10.69 0.00 -13.33
N VAL A 304 10.26 -1.24 -13.53
CA VAL A 304 9.69 -1.73 -14.78
C VAL A 304 8.40 -2.49 -14.50
N ASP A 305 7.53 -2.62 -15.50
CA ASP A 305 6.39 -3.54 -15.45
C ASP A 305 6.83 -4.98 -15.73
N ALA A 306 5.87 -5.91 -15.81
CA ALA A 306 6.16 -7.31 -16.13
C ALA A 306 6.73 -7.53 -17.54
N SER A 307 6.47 -6.61 -18.49
CA SER A 307 7.04 -6.65 -19.83
C SER A 307 8.51 -6.17 -19.86
N GLY A 308 8.94 -5.47 -18.81
CA GLY A 308 10.27 -4.90 -18.67
C GLY A 308 10.36 -3.45 -19.13
N ASP A 309 9.23 -2.83 -19.48
CA ASP A 309 9.17 -1.42 -19.86
C ASP A 309 9.25 -0.52 -18.64
N ALA A 310 9.93 0.62 -18.80
CA ALA A 310 10.18 1.56 -17.71
C ALA A 310 8.90 2.28 -17.27
N VAL A 311 8.57 2.18 -15.99
CA VAL A 311 7.35 2.78 -15.40
C VAL A 311 7.65 4.04 -14.60
N ASN A 312 8.92 4.35 -14.37
CA ASN A 312 9.35 5.58 -13.73
C ASN A 312 10.57 6.20 -14.41
N VAL A 313 10.71 7.51 -14.23
CA VAL A 313 11.91 8.28 -14.56
C VAL A 313 12.80 8.32 -13.32
N LYS A 314 14.03 7.84 -13.46
CA LYS A 314 15.04 7.98 -12.40
C LYS A 314 15.27 9.45 -12.08
N SER A 315 15.23 9.78 -10.80
CA SER A 315 15.44 11.12 -10.32
C SER A 315 16.39 11.14 -9.12
N THR A 316 17.30 12.11 -9.13
CA THR A 316 18.11 12.49 -7.95
C THR A 316 17.64 13.82 -7.36
N SER A 317 16.64 14.48 -7.98
CA SER A 317 16.09 15.75 -7.50
C SER A 317 15.02 15.57 -6.43
N ILE A 318 14.43 14.38 -6.33
CA ILE A 318 13.48 14.04 -5.27
C ILE A 318 14.26 13.56 -4.06
N ALA A 319 14.13 14.30 -2.95
CA ALA A 319 14.76 13.91 -1.69
C ALA A 319 14.10 12.64 -1.12
N VAL A 320 14.92 11.70 -0.66
CA VAL A 320 14.46 10.57 0.14
C VAL A 320 14.41 11.00 1.60
N VAL A 321 13.33 10.68 2.31
CA VAL A 321 13.21 10.82 3.76
C VAL A 321 13.26 9.42 4.36
N PRO A 322 14.43 8.87 4.75
CA PRO A 322 14.54 7.44 5.09
C PRO A 322 13.58 7.00 6.21
N SER A 323 13.28 7.90 7.14
CA SER A 323 12.38 7.65 8.26
C SER A 323 10.89 7.65 7.91
N SER A 324 10.49 8.02 6.68
CA SER A 324 9.07 8.07 6.30
C SER A 324 8.52 6.69 5.94
N GLY A 325 9.37 5.73 5.58
CA GLY A 325 8.95 4.43 5.06
C GLY A 325 8.40 4.46 3.63
N VAL A 326 8.26 5.64 3.04
CA VAL A 326 7.78 5.85 1.67
C VAL A 326 8.81 6.60 0.83
N SER A 327 8.74 6.43 -0.49
CA SER A 327 9.48 7.23 -1.46
C SER A 327 8.53 7.79 -2.52
N LEU A 328 8.97 8.84 -3.20
CA LEU A 328 8.26 9.44 -4.31
C LEU A 328 9.04 9.16 -5.60
N THR A 329 8.36 8.74 -6.66
CA THR A 329 8.96 8.55 -7.99
C THR A 329 8.19 9.35 -9.03
N VAL A 330 8.86 9.77 -10.10
CA VAL A 330 8.19 10.37 -11.26
C VAL A 330 7.77 9.24 -12.20
N PRO A 331 6.47 8.98 -12.39
CA PRO A 331 6.03 7.91 -13.28
C PRO A 331 6.25 8.27 -14.76
N VAL A 332 6.49 7.27 -15.59
CA VAL A 332 6.47 7.42 -17.05
C VAL A 332 5.02 7.55 -17.50
N GLY A 333 4.74 8.46 -18.43
CA GLY A 333 3.39 8.67 -18.95
C GLY A 333 2.45 9.42 -18.01
N GLY A 334 2.91 9.83 -16.83
CA GLY A 334 2.09 10.49 -15.82
C GLY A 334 1.48 9.54 -14.80
N ALA A 335 0.60 10.06 -13.97
CA ALA A 335 -0.17 9.31 -12.98
C ALA A 335 -1.65 9.63 -13.14
N GLU A 336 -2.51 8.67 -12.85
CA GLU A 336 -3.96 8.92 -12.80
C GLU A 336 -4.48 8.61 -11.39
N PRO A 337 -5.50 9.34 -10.91
CA PRO A 337 -6.14 9.14 -9.60
C PRO A 337 -6.94 7.84 -9.54
N PHE A 338 -6.31 6.70 -9.77
CA PHE A 338 -6.94 5.39 -9.83
C PHE A 338 -6.23 4.41 -8.91
N LEU A 339 -7.03 3.57 -8.24
CA LEU A 339 -6.56 2.49 -7.39
C LEU A 339 -7.26 1.20 -7.81
N TYR A 340 -6.49 0.20 -8.21
CA TYR A 340 -7.08 -1.09 -8.51
C TYR A 340 -7.74 -1.73 -7.27
N ASP A 341 -8.90 -2.38 -7.42
CA ASP A 341 -9.64 -3.12 -6.38
C ASP A 341 -10.30 -4.42 -6.90
N GLY A 342 -9.48 -5.40 -7.22
CA GLY A 342 -9.89 -6.66 -7.83
C GLY A 342 -8.79 -7.69 -7.63
N ASP A 343 -8.94 -8.86 -8.25
CA ASP A 343 -7.88 -9.87 -8.24
C ASP A 343 -6.65 -9.38 -9.06
N PRO A 344 -5.50 -10.07 -8.97
CA PRO A 344 -4.27 -9.69 -9.67
C PRO A 344 -4.38 -9.54 -11.19
N TRP A 345 -5.45 -10.05 -11.80
CA TRP A 345 -5.64 -10.18 -13.25
C TRP A 345 -6.74 -9.27 -13.79
N THR A 346 -7.44 -8.55 -12.91
CA THR A 346 -8.55 -7.67 -13.28
C THR A 346 -8.10 -6.21 -13.34
N GLN A 347 -8.70 -5.43 -14.25
CA GLN A 347 -8.52 -3.97 -14.31
C GLN A 347 -9.51 -3.19 -13.46
N VAL A 348 -10.21 -3.88 -12.57
CA VAL A 348 -11.27 -3.29 -11.79
C VAL A 348 -10.64 -2.42 -10.70
N GLY A 349 -11.17 -1.22 -10.50
CA GLY A 349 -10.63 -0.28 -9.52
C GLY A 349 -11.53 0.92 -9.30
N TRP A 350 -11.01 1.85 -8.50
CA TRP A 350 -11.72 3.03 -8.03
C TRP A 350 -10.94 4.28 -8.40
N GLN A 351 -11.66 5.34 -8.73
CA GLN A 351 -11.08 6.68 -8.67
C GLN A 351 -10.71 7.02 -7.22
N ILE A 352 -9.68 7.84 -7.03
CA ILE A 352 -9.25 8.36 -5.74
C ILE A 352 -9.90 9.73 -5.54
N SER A 353 -10.64 9.91 -4.44
CA SER A 353 -11.35 11.17 -4.16
C SER A 353 -10.71 12.01 -3.08
N SER A 354 -10.01 11.38 -2.14
CA SER A 354 -9.64 12.00 -0.87
C SER A 354 -8.56 11.19 -0.17
N TRP A 355 -7.82 11.86 0.72
CA TRP A 355 -6.96 11.23 1.71
C TRP A 355 -7.43 11.59 3.10
N GLU A 356 -7.33 10.65 4.01
CA GLU A 356 -7.63 10.84 5.42
C GLU A 356 -6.56 10.25 6.30
N GLU A 357 -6.35 10.89 7.45
CA GLU A 357 -5.45 10.34 8.45
C GLU A 357 -6.02 9.01 9.02
N PRO A 358 -5.20 7.98 9.19
CA PRO A 358 -5.68 6.69 9.68
C PRO A 358 -6.24 6.78 11.10
N VAL A 359 -7.34 6.07 11.37
CA VAL A 359 -7.98 6.02 12.71
C VAL A 359 -7.92 4.59 13.24
N ALA A 360 -7.33 4.41 14.42
CA ALA A 360 -7.29 3.10 15.09
C ALA A 360 -8.71 2.51 15.19
N GLY A 361 -8.87 1.22 14.87
CA GLY A 361 -10.16 0.53 14.86
C GLY A 361 -11.05 0.74 13.63
N GLN A 362 -10.63 1.57 12.66
CA GLN A 362 -11.37 1.79 11.41
C GLN A 362 -11.26 0.56 10.48
N SER A 363 -12.38 0.16 9.88
CA SER A 363 -12.44 -0.85 8.82
C SER A 363 -11.82 -0.30 7.54
N VAL A 364 -10.93 -1.07 6.91
CA VAL A 364 -10.25 -0.70 5.67
C VAL A 364 -10.20 -1.86 4.68
N CYS A 365 -9.87 -1.50 3.45
CA CYS A 365 -9.39 -2.37 2.40
C CYS A 365 -7.90 -2.12 2.14
N VAL A 366 -7.26 -3.10 1.54
CA VAL A 366 -5.88 -3.02 1.08
C VAL A 366 -5.80 -3.53 -0.34
N SER A 367 -5.11 -2.78 -1.21
CA SER A 367 -4.88 -3.15 -2.61
C SER A 367 -3.44 -3.55 -2.81
N ALA A 368 -3.23 -4.80 -3.22
CA ALA A 368 -1.94 -5.42 -3.44
C ALA A 368 -1.84 -6.00 -4.86
N ALA A 369 -0.68 -5.89 -5.49
CA ALA A 369 -0.50 -6.30 -6.89
C ALA A 369 -0.52 -7.83 -7.08
N GLY A 370 0.06 -8.59 -6.14
CA GLY A 370 0.20 -10.04 -6.25
C GLY A 370 -0.98 -10.83 -5.68
N GLN A 371 -1.69 -10.28 -4.69
CA GLN A 371 -2.85 -10.93 -4.05
C GLN A 371 -4.19 -10.26 -4.38
N GLY A 372 -4.16 -9.17 -5.15
CA GLY A 372 -5.34 -8.37 -5.44
C GLY A 372 -5.75 -7.55 -4.23
N SER A 373 -7.04 -7.31 -4.09
CA SER A 373 -7.57 -6.49 -3.00
C SER A 373 -8.31 -7.29 -1.96
N PHE A 374 -8.12 -6.91 -0.70
CA PHE A 374 -8.83 -7.49 0.42
C PHE A 374 -9.46 -6.43 1.29
N CYS A 375 -10.66 -6.74 1.78
CA CYS A 375 -11.47 -5.81 2.55
C CYS A 375 -11.93 -6.38 3.88
N GLY A 376 -12.21 -5.48 4.81
CA GLY A 376 -12.60 -5.83 6.17
C GLY A 376 -11.40 -6.09 7.07
N ALA A 377 -10.24 -5.55 6.75
CA ALA A 377 -9.21 -5.37 7.74
C ALA A 377 -9.56 -4.19 8.67
N THR A 378 -8.84 -4.06 9.77
CA THR A 378 -9.04 -3.03 10.78
C THR A 378 -7.71 -2.45 11.18
N ILE A 379 -7.65 -1.13 11.26
CA ILE A 379 -6.46 -0.41 11.70
C ILE A 379 -6.17 -0.73 13.19
N GLY A 380 -4.92 -1.05 13.51
CA GLY A 380 -4.44 -1.35 14.87
C GLY A 380 -4.37 -0.12 15.78
N ASP A 381 -3.99 -0.31 17.03
CA ASP A 381 -3.93 0.77 18.01
C ASP A 381 -2.66 1.61 17.90
N GLU A 382 -1.63 1.11 17.22
CA GLU A 382 -0.28 1.69 17.16
C GLU A 382 -0.13 2.76 16.05
N VAL A 383 -1.20 3.05 15.34
CA VAL A 383 -1.20 3.94 14.18
C VAL A 383 -0.83 5.39 14.51
N GLY A 384 0.07 5.95 13.69
CA GLY A 384 0.59 7.31 13.83
C GLY A 384 1.61 7.48 14.96
N THR A 385 1.96 6.40 15.65
CA THR A 385 2.87 6.39 16.81
C THR A 385 4.09 5.50 16.60
N GLU A 386 3.94 4.48 15.75
CA GLU A 386 5.06 3.71 15.24
C GLU A 386 5.92 4.59 14.34
N SER A 387 7.17 4.73 14.75
CA SER A 387 8.24 5.11 13.84
C SER A 387 9.09 3.86 13.73
N ALA A 388 8.90 3.13 12.64
CA ALA A 388 9.85 2.16 12.18
C ALA A 388 11.26 2.78 12.31
N LEU A 389 12.20 2.10 12.97
CA LEU A 389 13.57 2.57 13.03
C LEU A 389 14.24 2.19 11.71
N ILE A 390 13.84 2.86 10.63
CA ILE A 390 14.30 2.63 9.26
C ILE A 390 15.73 3.18 9.08
N GLN A 391 16.66 2.74 9.92
CA GLN A 391 18.06 3.09 9.75
C GLN A 391 18.72 2.28 8.64
N THR A 392 18.03 1.27 8.09
CA THR A 392 18.57 0.37 7.07
C THR A 392 17.56 -0.06 6.01
N SER A 393 16.60 0.78 5.57
CA SER A 393 15.84 0.41 4.36
C SER A 393 16.84 0.21 3.22
N GLN A 394 17.11 -1.06 2.90
CA GLN A 394 18.12 -1.46 1.94
C GLN A 394 17.78 -1.00 0.52
N GLY A 395 16.62 -0.37 0.30
CA GLY A 395 16.16 0.16 -0.98
C GLY A 395 17.10 1.17 -1.65
N ASP A 396 18.06 1.74 -0.92
CA ASP A 396 19.12 2.58 -1.50
C ASP A 396 20.48 1.87 -1.66
N SER A 397 20.67 0.69 -1.05
CA SER A 397 21.90 -0.08 -1.22
C SER A 397 21.80 -1.03 -2.41
N ASN A 398 22.88 -1.17 -3.19
CA ASN A 398 22.96 -2.18 -4.28
C ASN A 398 23.01 -3.63 -3.75
N LEU A 399 22.94 -3.82 -2.43
CA LEU A 399 22.99 -5.09 -1.73
C LEU A 399 21.59 -5.42 -1.20
N THR A 400 20.64 -5.64 -2.11
CA THR A 400 19.29 -6.17 -1.81
C THR A 400 19.34 -7.68 -1.49
N VAL A 401 20.39 -8.11 -0.80
CA VAL A 401 20.57 -9.50 -0.39
C VAL A 401 19.70 -9.73 0.85
N ASN A 402 18.78 -10.68 0.77
CA ASN A 402 17.92 -11.16 1.88
C ASN A 402 16.70 -10.32 2.25
N MET A 403 16.15 -9.51 1.35
CA MET A 403 14.70 -9.36 1.40
C MET A 403 14.14 -10.80 1.21
N THR A 404 13.29 -11.25 2.12
CA THR A 404 12.84 -12.66 2.18
C THR A 404 11.35 -12.71 1.98
N ASN A 405 10.82 -13.86 1.56
CA ASN A 405 9.40 -14.06 1.33
C ASN A 405 8.56 -13.51 2.47
N LEU A 406 7.67 -12.59 2.12
CA LEU A 406 6.69 -12.01 3.01
C LEU A 406 5.83 -13.13 3.58
N GLY A 407 5.73 -13.15 4.90
CA GLY A 407 4.60 -13.73 5.56
C GLY A 407 4.16 -12.78 6.64
N ALA A 408 3.01 -12.14 6.51
CA ALA A 408 2.45 -11.37 7.61
C ALA A 408 1.89 -12.34 8.66
N SER A 409 2.46 -12.32 9.87
CA SER A 409 1.79 -12.89 11.04
C SER A 409 0.51 -12.08 11.31
N TYR A 410 -0.63 -12.75 11.46
CA TYR A 410 -1.92 -12.15 11.82
C TYR A 410 -1.85 -11.29 13.11
N GLU A 411 -0.88 -11.57 13.99
CA GLU A 411 -0.80 -10.99 15.33
C GLU A 411 0.05 -9.72 15.43
N ASP A 412 0.87 -9.39 14.42
CA ASP A 412 2.00 -8.44 14.61
C ASP A 412 2.03 -7.23 13.65
N GLY A 413 0.92 -6.94 12.94
CA GLY A 413 0.83 -5.80 12.01
C GLY A 413 -0.24 -4.77 12.40
N PRO A 414 -0.12 -3.49 11.99
CA PRO A 414 -1.04 -2.41 12.31
C PRO A 414 -2.31 -2.42 11.46
N VAL A 415 -2.50 -3.43 10.62
CA VAL A 415 -3.74 -3.70 9.91
C VAL A 415 -4.09 -5.16 10.17
N HIS A 416 -5.07 -5.39 11.03
CA HIS A 416 -5.53 -6.71 11.40
C HIS A 416 -6.63 -7.13 10.44
N PRO A 417 -6.58 -8.28 9.75
CA PRO A 417 -7.79 -8.84 9.15
C PRO A 417 -8.91 -8.89 10.18
N ALA A 418 -10.17 -8.73 9.74
CA ALA A 418 -11.32 -8.97 10.58
C ALA A 418 -11.08 -10.25 11.38
N ARG A 419 -11.10 -10.13 12.72
CA ARG A 419 -10.88 -11.23 13.67
C ARG A 419 -12.01 -12.26 13.65
N ARG A 420 -12.53 -12.59 12.47
CA ARG A 420 -13.56 -13.58 12.26
C ARG A 420 -12.85 -14.93 12.16
N PRO A 421 -13.04 -15.82 13.14
CA PRO A 421 -12.65 -17.20 12.98
C PRO A 421 -13.42 -17.79 11.80
N TYR A 422 -12.74 -17.99 10.68
CA TYR A 422 -13.22 -18.89 9.64
C TYR A 422 -13.24 -20.30 10.21
N VAL A 423 -14.20 -21.11 9.80
CA VAL A 423 -14.21 -22.53 10.13
C VAL A 423 -13.91 -23.26 8.83
N LEU A 424 -12.75 -23.91 8.75
CA LEU A 424 -12.39 -24.74 7.59
C LEU A 424 -13.40 -25.88 7.43
N ALA A 425 -13.37 -26.55 6.27
CA ALA A 425 -14.26 -27.67 5.98
C ALA A 425 -14.17 -28.82 7.01
N ASP A 426 -13.05 -28.91 7.75
CA ASP A 426 -12.82 -29.88 8.83
C ASP A 426 -13.30 -29.41 10.22
N GLY A 427 -13.88 -28.22 10.34
CA GLY A 427 -14.35 -27.65 11.60
C GLY A 427 -13.29 -26.88 12.40
N SER A 428 -12.04 -26.83 11.92
CA SER A 428 -10.98 -26.05 12.59
C SER A 428 -11.14 -24.55 12.34
N VAL A 429 -10.81 -23.76 13.35
CA VAL A 429 -10.87 -22.30 13.28
C VAL A 429 -9.61 -21.75 12.60
N CYS A 430 -9.78 -21.02 11.50
CA CYS A 430 -8.77 -20.32 10.73
C CYS A 430 -8.96 -18.81 10.86
N ASN A 431 -7.92 -18.06 11.17
CA ASN A 431 -7.98 -16.59 11.18
C ASN A 431 -7.26 -16.00 9.93
N THR A 432 -7.56 -16.53 8.74
CA THR A 432 -6.86 -16.16 7.48
C THR A 432 -7.80 -15.50 6.47
N PHE A 433 -7.21 -14.90 5.43
CA PHE A 433 -7.94 -14.25 4.33
C PHE A 433 -8.58 -15.29 3.39
N ALA A 434 -9.65 -14.90 2.69
CA ALA A 434 -10.57 -15.78 1.95
C ALA A 434 -10.07 -16.29 0.58
N PHE A 435 -8.79 -16.09 0.23
CA PHE A 435 -8.30 -16.30 -1.14
C PHE A 435 -7.48 -17.58 -1.36
N MET A 436 -7.30 -18.43 -0.34
CA MET A 436 -6.59 -19.70 -0.50
C MET A 436 -7.53 -20.88 -0.38
N ASP A 437 -7.22 -21.95 -1.13
CA ASP A 437 -8.00 -23.17 -1.14
C ASP A 437 -8.23 -23.70 0.30
N ASN A 438 -9.36 -24.38 0.49
CA ASN A 438 -9.84 -24.83 1.80
C ASN A 438 -8.97 -25.93 2.45
N THR A 439 -7.75 -26.18 1.99
CA THR A 439 -6.96 -27.35 2.41
C THR A 439 -5.82 -27.04 3.39
N GLY A 440 -5.58 -25.76 3.73
CA GLY A 440 -4.70 -25.41 4.85
C GLY A 440 -4.78 -23.95 5.30
N CYS A 441 -4.69 -23.70 6.61
CA CYS A 441 -4.50 -22.36 7.17
C CYS A 441 -3.09 -21.84 6.89
N TRP A 442 -2.80 -21.52 5.63
CA TRP A 442 -1.55 -20.85 5.29
C TRP A 442 -1.68 -19.37 5.68
N GLN A 443 -0.83 -18.94 6.62
CA GLN A 443 -0.90 -17.64 7.30
C GLN A 443 -0.28 -16.51 6.48
N PHE A 444 -0.61 -16.38 5.19
CA PHE A 444 -0.01 -15.36 4.34
C PHE A 444 -1.07 -14.39 3.84
N ALA A 445 -1.09 -13.19 4.44
CA ALA A 445 -1.94 -12.09 3.99
C ALA A 445 -1.42 -11.40 2.72
N PHE A 446 -0.12 -11.54 2.45
CA PHE A 446 0.60 -10.80 1.43
C PHE A 446 1.69 -11.68 0.83
N ALA A 447 1.74 -11.71 -0.50
CA ALA A 447 2.83 -12.29 -1.25
C ALA A 447 4.06 -11.37 -1.19
N PRO A 448 5.26 -11.89 -1.45
CA PRO A 448 6.48 -11.11 -1.39
C PRO A 448 6.53 -9.86 -2.29
N GLY A 449 5.65 -9.80 -3.30
CA GLY A 449 5.47 -8.66 -4.21
C GLY A 449 4.55 -7.54 -3.69
N ASP A 450 3.92 -7.70 -2.53
CA ASP A 450 2.86 -6.79 -2.07
C ASP A 450 3.36 -5.62 -1.19
N MET A 451 4.65 -5.32 -1.25
CA MET A 451 5.20 -4.14 -0.56
C MET A 451 4.67 -2.87 -1.20
N GLY A 452 4.19 -1.92 -0.40
CA GLY A 452 3.62 -0.66 -0.91
C GLY A 452 2.11 -0.71 -1.13
N ALA A 453 1.43 -1.76 -0.69
CA ALA A 453 -0.01 -1.89 -0.83
C ALA A 453 -0.76 -0.69 -0.22
N ALA A 454 -1.65 -0.09 -1.00
CA ALA A 454 -2.44 1.06 -0.57
C ALA A 454 -3.52 0.61 0.43
N VAL A 455 -3.71 1.37 1.51
CA VAL A 455 -4.78 1.18 2.49
C VAL A 455 -5.84 2.23 2.25
N TYR A 456 -7.11 1.82 2.12
CA TYR A 456 -8.18 2.71 1.72
C TYR A 456 -9.54 2.33 2.31
N THR A 457 -10.50 3.26 2.24
CA THR A 457 -11.92 3.00 2.52
C THR A 457 -12.77 3.29 1.29
N VAL A 458 -13.93 2.63 1.22
CA VAL A 458 -14.89 2.78 0.11
C VAL A 458 -16.18 3.40 0.65
N PRO A 459 -16.75 4.41 -0.01
CA PRO A 459 -17.99 5.06 0.43
C PRO A 459 -19.21 4.14 0.31
N ALA A 460 -20.31 4.52 0.99
CA ALA A 460 -21.57 3.78 1.03
C ALA A 460 -22.22 3.59 -0.35
N GLU A 461 -22.21 4.68 -1.12
CA GLU A 461 -22.94 4.88 -2.37
C GLU A 461 -22.00 5.56 -3.36
N GLY A 462 -22.17 5.25 -4.65
CA GLY A 462 -21.35 5.80 -5.73
C GLY A 462 -20.82 4.70 -6.65
N ASP A 463 -21.01 4.92 -7.95
CA ASP A 463 -20.31 4.18 -9.02
C ASP A 463 -18.88 4.75 -9.06
N ASP A 464 -17.85 3.90 -8.89
CA ASP A 464 -16.40 4.09 -9.08
C ASP A 464 -15.73 5.41 -8.65
N THR A 465 -16.44 6.31 -7.98
CA THR A 465 -16.03 7.69 -7.74
C THR A 465 -15.61 7.87 -6.30
N GLY A 466 -14.41 7.36 -6.01
CA GLY A 466 -13.63 7.87 -4.90
C GLY A 466 -13.44 6.93 -3.74
N VAL A 467 -12.40 6.12 -3.74
CA VAL A 467 -11.84 5.63 -2.49
C VAL A 467 -11.13 6.76 -1.76
N THR A 468 -11.18 6.70 -0.43
CA THR A 468 -10.34 7.53 0.43
C THR A 468 -9.09 6.75 0.79
N ILE A 469 -7.92 7.25 0.41
CA ILE A 469 -6.65 6.65 0.82
C ILE A 469 -6.39 7.02 2.29
N ILE A 470 -6.08 6.00 3.07
CA ILE A 470 -5.79 6.11 4.49
C ILE A 470 -4.28 6.09 4.75
N GLY A 471 -3.54 5.40 3.90
CA GLY A 471 -2.10 5.29 3.97
C GLY A 471 -1.57 4.16 3.12
N MET A 472 -0.38 3.70 3.45
CA MET A 472 0.32 2.65 2.74
C MET A 472 0.88 1.63 3.70
N LEU A 473 0.80 0.35 3.34
CA LEU A 473 1.57 -0.69 3.99
C LEU A 473 3.00 -0.71 3.46
N VAL A 474 3.93 -0.47 4.37
CA VAL A 474 5.36 -0.52 4.09
C VAL A 474 5.96 -1.69 4.83
N HIS A 475 6.87 -2.39 4.18
CA HIS A 475 7.64 -3.45 4.81
C HIS A 475 8.90 -2.84 5.40
N GLN A 476 9.18 -3.11 6.68
CA GLN A 476 10.44 -2.72 7.28
C GLN A 476 11.44 -3.87 7.16
N HIS A 477 12.48 -3.66 6.34
CA HIS A 477 13.61 -4.57 6.25
C HIS A 477 14.76 -4.08 7.14
N ASP A 478 15.02 -4.81 8.22
CA ASP A 478 16.04 -4.45 9.23
C ASP A 478 17.32 -5.30 9.12
N GLY A 479 17.63 -5.83 7.93
CA GLY A 479 18.89 -6.51 7.62
C GLY A 479 18.83 -8.05 7.63
N ASN A 480 20.00 -8.69 7.41
CA ASN A 480 20.12 -10.14 7.22
C ASN A 480 19.53 -10.95 8.39
N GLY A 481 18.52 -11.78 8.09
CA GLY A 481 17.97 -12.75 9.04
C GLY A 481 16.93 -12.20 10.02
N GLN A 482 16.45 -10.98 9.80
CA GLN A 482 15.35 -10.42 10.59
C GLN A 482 13.99 -10.78 9.98
N ASN A 483 12.96 -10.77 10.82
CA ASN A 483 11.68 -11.41 10.52
C ASN A 483 10.90 -10.67 9.43
N PRO A 484 10.55 -11.34 8.32
CA PRO A 484 9.82 -10.73 7.21
C PRO A 484 8.36 -10.36 7.54
N THR A 485 7.88 -10.54 8.77
CA THR A 485 6.47 -10.35 9.13
C THR A 485 6.05 -8.93 9.50
N ASN A 486 6.98 -7.99 9.69
CA ASN A 486 6.65 -6.69 10.27
C ASN A 486 6.26 -5.68 9.18
N TYR A 487 4.97 -5.45 9.07
CA TYR A 487 4.42 -4.36 8.26
C TYR A 487 4.16 -3.15 9.15
N HIS A 488 4.30 -1.98 8.57
CA HIS A 488 3.86 -0.73 9.17
C HIS A 488 2.86 -0.05 8.25
N ILE A 489 1.92 0.70 8.82
CA ILE A 489 1.09 1.62 8.06
C ILE A 489 1.71 3.00 8.17
N VAL A 490 2.09 3.57 7.02
CA VAL A 490 2.45 4.97 6.92
C VAL A 490 1.18 5.72 6.57
N GLY A 491 0.65 6.44 7.55
CA GLY A 491 -0.59 7.21 7.39
C GLY A 491 -0.41 8.36 6.41
N ALA A 492 -1.52 8.78 5.78
CA ALA A 492 -1.55 9.98 4.94
C ALA A 492 -0.90 11.20 5.63
N ASP A 493 -1.16 11.43 6.92
CA ASP A 493 -0.55 12.52 7.70
C ASP A 493 0.97 12.43 7.77
N GLN A 494 1.51 11.22 7.95
CA GLN A 494 2.94 10.99 7.98
C GLN A 494 3.60 11.21 6.62
N ILE A 495 2.91 10.84 5.54
CA ILE A 495 3.37 11.08 4.17
C ILE A 495 3.46 12.60 3.90
N PHE A 496 2.42 13.37 4.22
CA PHE A 496 2.43 14.83 4.08
C PHE A 496 3.46 15.50 5.01
N ALA A 497 3.66 14.98 6.21
CA ALA A 497 4.70 15.49 7.10
C ALA A 497 6.11 15.25 6.55
N ALA A 498 6.35 14.13 5.86
CA ALA A 498 7.61 13.84 5.19
C ALA A 498 7.79 14.66 3.91
N TYR A 499 6.70 14.94 3.20
CA TYR A 499 6.68 15.61 1.91
C TYR A 499 5.66 16.75 1.91
N PRO A 500 5.98 17.89 2.54
CA PRO A 500 5.00 18.97 2.77
C PRO A 500 4.57 19.73 1.51
N ASN A 501 5.22 19.47 0.36
CA ASN A 501 4.91 20.11 -0.92
C ASN A 501 4.29 19.11 -1.90
N ILE A 502 3.60 18.07 -1.41
CA ILE A 502 2.80 17.23 -2.28
C ILE A 502 1.34 17.39 -1.93
N ASP A 503 0.53 17.47 -2.97
CA ASP A 503 -0.91 17.37 -2.93
C ASP A 503 -1.34 16.01 -3.45
N LEU A 504 -2.54 15.58 -3.07
CA LEU A 504 -3.15 14.39 -3.62
C LEU A 504 -3.55 14.61 -5.08
N LEU A 505 -3.23 13.66 -5.97
CA LEU A 505 -3.92 13.55 -7.25
C LEU A 505 -5.28 12.85 -7.03
N THR A 506 -6.35 13.60 -7.19
CA THR A 506 -7.74 13.14 -7.15
C THR A 506 -8.39 13.33 -8.51
N SER A 507 -9.50 12.64 -8.73
CA SER A 507 -10.42 12.93 -9.84
C SER A 507 -10.87 14.41 -9.95
N ARG A 508 -10.71 15.23 -8.90
CA ARG A 508 -11.10 16.66 -8.90
C ARG A 508 -10.00 17.61 -9.38
N ASN A 509 -8.74 17.22 -9.24
CA ASN A 509 -7.59 18.05 -9.59
C ASN A 509 -6.64 17.39 -10.60
N ASP A 510 -7.02 16.21 -11.09
CA ASP A 510 -6.49 15.63 -12.31
C ASP A 510 -6.70 16.59 -13.49
N ARG A 511 -5.61 16.88 -14.20
CA ARG A 511 -5.59 17.84 -15.30
C ARG A 511 -5.31 17.07 -16.59
N PRO A 512 -6.23 17.11 -17.57
CA PRO A 512 -6.04 16.42 -18.85
C PRO A 512 -4.95 17.04 -19.73
#